data_AF-A0A6M1SGM1-F1
#
_entry.id   AF-A0A6M1SGM1-F1
#
_cell.length_a   1.000
_cell.length_b   1.000
_cell.length_c   1.000
_cell.angle_alpha   90.00
_cell.angle_beta   90.00
_cell.angle_gamma   90.00
#
_symmetry.space_group_name_H-M   'P 1'
#
loop_
_entity.id
_entity.type
_entity.pdbx_description
1 polymer ?
#
loop_
_entity_poly.entity_id
_entity_poly.type
_entity_poly.pdbx_seq_one_letter_code
_entity_poly.pdbx_strand_id
1 'polypeptide(L)'
;MRRAPLINRLLTLRSLKGRLLLGLSCALAILAGAVLSMAWQVGKTMVHETNMVHLRYEADLLADEITQQVNQRITALQRLNSAMGPSNDMGWLSYELQKNDALLSWFDGLIVSDEHGEIVADWPSVVGRVELDTSELEYFKMVRGTRRPYVSEPFIGRASGAPMVLMIVPRLDEE
;
A
#
# COMPACT_ATOMS: atom_id res chain seq x y z
N MET A 1 -2.49 -54.03 52.49
CA MET A 1 -2.43 -52.92 51.52
C MET A 1 -2.37 -51.59 52.27
N ARG A 2 -1.35 -50.79 51.99
CA ARG A 2 -0.84 -49.64 52.76
C ARG A 2 -1.65 -48.38 52.39
N ARG A 3 -2.59 -47.94 53.23
CA ARG A 3 -3.27 -46.63 53.11
C ARG A 3 -3.17 -45.87 54.43
N ALA A 4 -2.02 -45.22 54.64
CA ALA A 4 -1.88 -44.17 55.66
C ALA A 4 -0.65 -43.29 55.37
N PRO A 5 -0.80 -42.21 54.56
CA PRO A 5 0.07 -41.05 54.77
C PRO A 5 -0.70 -39.72 54.83
N LEU A 6 -2.03 -39.72 54.70
CA LEU A 6 -2.83 -38.49 54.62
C LEU A 6 -3.22 -37.90 55.98
N ILE A 7 -3.39 -38.73 57.03
CA ILE A 7 -3.89 -38.28 58.33
C ILE A 7 -2.81 -37.54 59.15
N ASN A 8 -1.53 -37.90 59.00
CA ASN A 8 -0.43 -37.24 59.71
C ASN A 8 -0.07 -35.86 59.15
N ARG A 9 -0.47 -35.55 57.90
CA ARG A 9 -0.29 -34.21 57.29
C ARG A 9 -1.22 -33.16 57.90
N LEU A 10 -2.36 -33.58 58.45
CA LEU A 10 -3.33 -32.71 59.12
C LEU A 10 -2.94 -32.36 60.56
N LEU A 11 -2.15 -33.20 61.24
CA LEU A 11 -1.73 -33.00 62.64
C LEU A 11 -0.50 -32.09 62.79
N THR A 12 0.37 -31.99 61.77
CA THR A 12 1.53 -31.08 61.77
C THR A 12 1.15 -29.60 61.56
N LEU A 13 -0.06 -29.34 61.05
CA LEU A 13 -0.62 -28.00 60.86
C LEU A 13 -1.00 -27.29 62.17
N ARG A 14 -1.09 -28.02 63.29
CA ARG A 14 -1.48 -27.49 64.61
C ARG A 14 -0.32 -27.02 65.49
N SER A 15 0.92 -27.25 65.06
CA SER A 15 2.15 -26.79 65.75
C SER A 15 2.46 -25.32 65.40
N LEU A 16 3.00 -24.56 66.36
CA LEU A 16 3.41 -23.15 66.18
C LEU A 16 4.33 -22.98 64.95
N LYS A 17 5.24 -23.94 64.74
CA LYS A 17 6.14 -23.97 63.57
C LYS A 17 5.38 -24.17 62.25
N GLY A 18 4.30 -24.96 62.26
CA GLY A 18 3.47 -25.23 61.08
C GLY A 18 2.68 -23.99 60.61
N ARG A 19 2.10 -23.22 61.54
CA ARG A 19 1.41 -21.96 61.23
C ARG A 19 2.36 -20.90 60.67
N LEU A 20 3.60 -20.85 61.17
CA LEU A 20 4.62 -19.89 60.77
C LEU A 20 5.16 -20.20 59.36
N LEU A 21 5.42 -21.48 59.05
CA LEU A 21 5.81 -21.93 57.71
C LEU A 21 4.71 -21.73 56.66
N LEU A 22 3.44 -21.91 57.05
CA LEU A 22 2.28 -21.62 56.21
C LEU A 22 2.18 -20.13 55.87
N GLY A 23 2.31 -19.26 56.87
CA GLY A 23 2.28 -17.80 56.66
C GLY A 23 3.39 -17.32 55.74
N LEU A 24 4.61 -17.82 55.93
CA LEU A 24 5.76 -17.50 55.08
C LEU A 24 5.54 -17.96 53.63
N SER A 25 5.05 -19.18 53.43
CA SER A 25 4.76 -19.71 52.08
C SER A 25 3.68 -18.91 51.39
N CYS A 26 2.64 -18.50 52.13
CA CYS A 26 1.55 -17.69 51.61
C CYS A 26 2.05 -16.29 51.21
N ALA A 27 2.85 -15.64 52.06
CA ALA A 27 3.46 -14.35 51.76
C ALA A 27 4.36 -14.41 50.51
N LEU A 28 5.16 -15.47 50.38
CA LEU A 28 6.06 -15.67 49.24
C LEU A 28 5.28 -15.93 47.94
N ALA A 29 4.16 -16.67 48.01
CA ALA A 29 3.26 -16.88 46.88
C ALA A 29 2.58 -15.58 46.43
N ILE A 30 2.13 -14.73 47.37
CA ILE A 30 1.55 -13.43 47.07
C ILE A 30 2.58 -12.53 46.38
N LEU A 31 3.80 -12.49 46.89
CA LEU A 31 4.88 -11.68 46.34
C LEU A 31 5.25 -12.16 44.92
N ALA A 32 5.38 -13.47 44.72
CA ALA A 32 5.60 -14.06 43.40
C ALA A 32 4.46 -13.72 42.41
N GLY A 33 3.20 -13.82 42.87
CA GLY A 33 2.02 -13.47 42.07
C GLY A 33 1.98 -11.98 41.69
N ALA A 34 2.34 -11.08 42.61
CA ALA A 34 2.44 -9.65 42.34
C ALA A 34 3.53 -9.34 41.30
N VAL A 35 4.71 -9.96 41.42
CA VAL A 35 5.81 -9.81 40.45
C VAL A 35 5.41 -10.33 39.07
N LEU A 36 4.79 -11.52 39.01
CA LEU A 36 4.29 -12.09 37.75
C LEU A 36 3.21 -11.22 37.10
N SER A 37 2.31 -10.64 37.90
CA SER A 37 1.25 -9.75 37.40
C SER A 37 1.85 -8.45 36.86
N MET A 38 2.82 -7.87 37.57
CA MET A 38 3.55 -6.68 37.12
C MET A 38 4.31 -6.96 35.81
N ALA A 39 5.01 -8.09 35.73
CA ALA A 39 5.74 -8.52 34.54
C ALA A 39 4.79 -8.76 33.34
N TRP A 40 3.64 -9.37 33.59
CA TRP A 40 2.60 -9.55 32.57
C TRP A 40 2.04 -8.22 32.07
N GLN A 41 1.81 -7.27 32.97
CA GLN A 41 1.25 -5.96 32.64
C GLN A 41 2.24 -5.12 31.83
N VAL A 42 3.51 -5.10 32.23
CA VAL A 42 4.60 -4.44 31.47
C VAL A 42 4.84 -5.12 30.12
N GLY A 43 4.78 -6.46 30.07
CA GLY A 43 4.91 -7.21 28.82
C GLY A 43 3.79 -6.90 27.83
N LYS A 44 2.54 -6.76 28.31
CA LYS A 44 1.41 -6.39 27.45
C LYS A 44 1.53 -4.98 26.86
N THR A 45 1.98 -4.00 27.65
CA THR A 45 2.12 -2.62 27.17
C THR A 45 3.26 -2.50 26.16
N MET A 46 4.39 -3.18 26.38
CA MET A 46 5.51 -3.15 25.43
C MET A 46 5.18 -3.79 24.08
N VAL A 47 4.44 -4.90 24.05
CA VAL A 47 4.13 -5.65 22.81
C VAL A 47 3.16 -4.88 21.90
N HIS A 48 2.22 -4.11 22.47
CA HIS A 48 1.28 -3.33 21.67
C HIS A 48 1.88 -2.04 21.11
N GLU A 49 2.75 -1.36 21.86
CA GLU A 49 3.36 -0.11 21.41
C GLU A 49 4.42 -0.33 20.34
N THR A 50 5.26 -1.36 20.46
CA THR A 50 6.29 -1.66 19.45
C THR A 50 5.71 -2.15 18.12
N ASN A 51 4.65 -2.96 18.14
CA ASN A 51 4.03 -3.48 16.92
C ASN A 51 3.34 -2.35 16.11
N MET A 52 2.62 -1.45 16.79
CA MET A 52 1.94 -0.33 16.12
C MET A 52 2.88 0.74 15.57
N VAL A 53 4.00 1.01 16.26
CA VAL A 53 5.04 1.92 15.73
C VAL A 53 5.70 1.33 14.49
N HIS A 54 5.95 0.03 14.47
CA HIS A 54 6.51 -0.66 13.31
C HIS A 54 5.56 -0.64 12.11
N LEU A 55 4.27 -0.96 12.31
CA LEU A 55 3.27 -0.93 11.23
C LEU A 55 3.05 0.46 10.65
N ARG A 56 3.09 1.52 11.48
CA ARG A 56 3.01 2.90 10.99
C ARG A 56 4.23 3.27 10.15
N TYR A 57 5.41 2.94 10.63
CA TYR A 57 6.65 3.18 9.90
C TYR A 57 6.70 2.43 8.56
N GLU A 58 6.29 1.17 8.53
CA GLU A 58 6.19 0.40 7.28
C GLU A 58 5.14 0.99 6.32
N ALA A 59 3.98 1.43 6.83
CA ALA A 59 2.97 2.08 6.01
C ALA A 59 3.48 3.41 5.41
N ASP A 60 4.19 4.21 6.19
CA ASP A 60 4.79 5.47 5.72
C ASP A 60 5.86 5.21 4.64
N LEU A 61 6.75 4.24 4.88
CA LEU A 61 7.76 3.83 3.88
C LEU A 61 7.12 3.34 2.57
N LEU A 62 6.06 2.53 2.66
CA LEU A 62 5.34 2.05 1.49
C LEU A 62 4.65 3.21 0.74
N ALA A 63 4.07 4.16 1.46
CA ALA A 63 3.44 5.34 0.85
C ALA A 63 4.48 6.21 0.13
N ASP A 64 5.65 6.41 0.74
CA ASP A 64 6.77 7.14 0.14
C ASP A 64 7.29 6.44 -1.12
N GLU A 65 7.48 5.12 -1.06
CA GLU A 65 7.91 4.31 -2.21
C GLU A 65 6.89 4.38 -3.35
N ILE A 66 5.59 4.23 -3.06
CA ILE A 66 4.52 4.37 -4.06
C ILE A 66 4.57 5.77 -4.69
N THR A 67 4.69 6.81 -3.87
CA THR A 67 4.76 8.20 -4.33
C THR A 67 5.97 8.42 -5.25
N GLN A 68 7.12 7.89 -4.88
CA GLN A 68 8.33 7.95 -5.70
C GLN A 68 8.14 7.24 -7.04
N GLN A 69 7.57 6.03 -7.04
CA GLN A 69 7.32 5.26 -8.26
C GLN A 69 6.30 5.93 -9.19
N VAL A 70 5.26 6.55 -8.64
CA VAL A 70 4.28 7.34 -9.43
C VAL A 70 4.98 8.54 -10.07
N ASN A 71 5.78 9.29 -9.32
CA ASN A 71 6.51 10.45 -9.83
C ASN A 71 7.54 10.07 -10.91
N GLN A 72 8.20 8.92 -10.78
CA GLN A 72 9.12 8.41 -11.80
C GLN A 72 8.39 8.12 -13.12
N ARG A 73 7.22 7.47 -13.06
CA ARG A 73 6.39 7.18 -14.24
C ARG A 73 5.88 8.46 -14.90
N ILE A 74 5.40 9.44 -14.12
CA ILE A 74 5.00 10.75 -14.64
C ILE A 74 6.17 11.46 -15.33
N THR A 75 7.35 11.47 -14.70
CA THR A 75 8.56 12.07 -15.28
C THR A 75 8.94 11.39 -16.60
N ALA A 76 8.77 10.08 -16.70
CA ALA A 76 9.03 9.33 -17.93
C ALA A 76 8.07 9.72 -19.05
N LEU A 77 6.77 9.85 -18.74
CA LEU A 77 5.75 10.34 -19.69
C LEU A 77 6.01 11.79 -20.12
N GLN A 78 6.47 12.65 -19.22
CA GLN A 78 6.87 14.02 -19.56
C GLN A 78 8.06 14.06 -20.52
N ARG A 79 9.09 13.22 -20.30
CA ARG A 79 10.22 13.10 -21.22
C ARG A 79 9.79 12.59 -22.59
N LEU A 80 8.89 11.61 -22.61
CA LEU A 80 8.30 11.12 -23.85
C LEU A 80 7.54 12.24 -24.58
N ASN A 81 6.72 13.02 -23.88
CA ASN A 81 6.03 14.17 -24.46
C ASN A 81 7.02 15.19 -25.06
N SER A 82 8.10 15.54 -24.34
CA SER A 82 9.14 16.43 -24.86
C SER A 82 9.83 15.86 -26.11
N ALA A 83 10.02 14.54 -26.20
CA ALA A 83 10.62 13.88 -27.37
C ALA A 83 9.67 13.85 -28.59
N MET A 84 8.35 13.70 -28.36
CA MET A 84 7.34 13.76 -29.42
C MET A 84 7.22 15.16 -30.03
N GLY A 85 7.52 16.21 -29.24
CA GLY A 85 7.38 17.59 -29.65
C GLY A 85 5.91 18.00 -29.89
N PRO A 86 5.66 19.14 -30.56
CA PRO A 86 4.32 19.67 -30.81
C PRO A 86 3.59 19.00 -31.98
N SER A 87 4.18 17.98 -32.62
CA SER A 87 3.55 17.30 -33.75
C SER A 87 2.29 16.55 -33.30
N ASN A 88 1.21 16.70 -34.07
CA ASN A 88 -0.04 15.94 -33.93
C ASN A 88 -0.27 14.97 -35.09
N ASP A 89 0.76 14.70 -35.90
CA ASP A 89 0.68 13.68 -36.94
C ASP A 89 0.55 12.28 -36.33
N MET A 90 -0.53 11.56 -36.67
CA MET A 90 -0.86 10.25 -36.08
C MET A 90 0.23 9.20 -36.33
N GLY A 91 0.86 9.24 -37.51
CA GLY A 91 1.95 8.32 -37.88
C GLY A 91 3.20 8.58 -37.05
N TRP A 92 3.58 9.85 -36.89
CA TRP A 92 4.67 10.28 -36.02
C TRP A 92 4.44 9.90 -34.56
N LEU A 93 3.24 10.16 -34.02
CA LEU A 93 2.89 9.81 -32.64
C LEU A 93 2.99 8.31 -32.41
N SER A 94 2.42 7.50 -33.30
CA SER A 94 2.49 6.03 -33.22
C SER A 94 3.93 5.53 -33.28
N TYR A 95 4.76 6.12 -34.14
CA TYR A 95 6.18 5.80 -34.25
C TYR A 95 6.95 6.13 -32.95
N GLU A 96 6.74 7.31 -32.36
CA GLU A 96 7.43 7.65 -31.10
C GLU A 96 6.96 6.80 -29.92
N LEU A 97 5.67 6.42 -29.85
CA LEU A 97 5.19 5.46 -28.86
C LEU A 97 5.91 4.10 -29.01
N GLN A 98 6.03 3.60 -30.24
CA GLN A 98 6.71 2.33 -30.53
C GLN A 98 8.21 2.40 -30.24
N LYS A 99 8.86 3.50 -30.59
CA LYS A 99 10.30 3.72 -30.33
C LYS A 99 10.64 3.76 -28.84
N ASN A 100 9.68 4.12 -27.99
CA ASN A 100 9.83 4.15 -26.54
C ASN A 100 9.16 2.95 -25.85
N ASP A 101 9.13 1.78 -26.52
CA ASP A 101 8.57 0.53 -26.01
C ASP A 101 9.12 0.08 -24.64
N ALA A 102 10.34 0.50 -24.28
CA ALA A 102 10.94 0.24 -22.97
C ALA A 102 10.06 0.75 -21.80
N LEU A 103 9.22 1.75 -22.04
CA LEU A 103 8.24 2.23 -21.06
C LEU A 103 7.18 1.17 -20.72
N LEU A 104 6.97 0.15 -21.57
CA LEU A 104 6.08 -0.97 -21.29
C LEU A 104 6.57 -1.87 -20.14
N SER A 105 7.80 -1.68 -19.67
CA SER A 105 8.23 -2.25 -18.38
C SER A 105 7.50 -1.64 -17.17
N TRP A 106 6.88 -0.48 -17.35
CA TRP A 106 6.13 0.26 -16.32
C TRP A 106 4.64 0.46 -16.61
N PHE A 107 4.22 0.28 -17.87
CA PHE A 107 2.86 0.50 -18.34
C PHE A 107 2.36 -0.66 -19.20
N ASP A 108 1.07 -1.00 -19.09
CA ASP A 108 0.46 -2.02 -19.96
C ASP A 108 0.24 -1.53 -21.40
N GLY A 109 0.21 -0.20 -21.58
CA GLY A 109 0.10 0.44 -22.88
C GLY A 109 0.23 1.97 -22.79
N LEU A 110 0.60 2.58 -23.90
CA LEU A 110 0.70 4.02 -24.10
C LEU A 110 -0.37 4.45 -25.09
N ILE A 111 -0.95 5.63 -24.86
CA ILE A 111 -1.91 6.25 -25.77
C ILE A 111 -1.63 7.74 -25.88
N VAL A 112 -2.00 8.32 -27.02
CA VAL A 112 -2.14 9.77 -27.19
C VAL A 112 -3.59 10.07 -27.53
N SER A 113 -4.17 11.00 -26.78
CA SER A 113 -5.48 11.58 -27.07
C SER A 113 -5.30 12.98 -27.66
N ASP A 114 -6.16 13.36 -28.59
CA ASP A 114 -6.22 14.71 -29.10
C ASP A 114 -6.89 15.69 -28.11
N GLU A 115 -7.03 16.95 -28.54
CA GLU A 115 -7.66 18.03 -27.77
C GLU A 115 -9.17 17.87 -27.54
N HIS A 116 -9.82 16.97 -28.28
CA HIS A 116 -11.24 16.67 -28.16
C HIS A 116 -11.50 15.46 -27.27
N GLY A 117 -10.48 14.63 -27.01
CA GLY A 117 -10.61 13.43 -26.19
C GLY A 117 -10.67 12.15 -27.00
N GLU A 118 -10.38 12.20 -28.30
CA GLU A 118 -10.30 11.03 -29.15
C GLU A 118 -8.89 10.44 -29.10
N ILE A 119 -8.78 9.12 -28.94
CA ILE A 119 -7.48 8.43 -28.96
C ILE A 119 -6.97 8.36 -30.40
N VAL A 120 -5.83 8.98 -30.68
CA VAL A 120 -5.25 9.09 -32.03
C VAL A 120 -4.06 8.17 -32.28
N ALA A 121 -3.41 7.68 -31.22
CA ALA A 121 -2.30 6.74 -31.32
C ALA A 121 -2.27 5.82 -30.10
N ASP A 122 -1.85 4.57 -30.29
CA ASP A 122 -1.68 3.60 -29.23
C ASP A 122 -0.48 2.66 -29.44
N TRP A 123 0.06 2.15 -28.35
CA TRP A 123 1.12 1.14 -28.38
C TRP A 123 1.10 0.27 -27.10
N PRO A 124 1.19 -1.07 -27.20
CA PRO A 124 0.98 -1.90 -28.39
C PRO A 124 -0.45 -1.74 -28.90
N SER A 125 -0.73 -1.92 -30.19
CA SER A 125 -2.08 -1.68 -30.73
C SER A 125 -3.16 -2.59 -30.12
N VAL A 126 -4.31 -2.01 -29.75
CA VAL A 126 -5.51 -2.72 -29.27
C VAL A 126 -6.70 -2.35 -30.14
N VAL A 127 -7.40 -3.38 -30.61
CA VAL A 127 -8.56 -3.23 -31.47
C VAL A 127 -9.63 -2.36 -30.80
N GLY A 128 -10.10 -1.33 -31.50
CA GLY A 128 -11.15 -0.42 -31.02
C GLY A 128 -10.68 0.60 -29.99
N ARG A 129 -9.37 0.79 -29.81
CA ARG A 129 -8.83 1.83 -28.92
C ARG A 129 -8.55 3.14 -29.63
N VAL A 130 -7.93 3.13 -30.81
CA VAL A 130 -7.84 4.33 -31.67
C VAL A 130 -9.25 4.68 -32.15
N GLU A 131 -9.54 5.97 -32.28
CA GLU A 131 -10.87 6.57 -32.54
C GLU A 131 -11.87 6.45 -31.37
N LEU A 132 -11.44 5.94 -30.21
CA LEU A 132 -12.30 5.89 -29.03
C LEU A 132 -12.45 7.28 -28.41
N ASP A 133 -13.69 7.76 -28.33
CA ASP A 133 -14.04 9.00 -27.63
C ASP A 133 -14.01 8.83 -26.10
N THR A 134 -13.17 9.64 -25.45
CA THR A 134 -12.97 9.74 -24.00
C THR A 134 -13.31 11.12 -23.44
N SER A 135 -13.82 12.04 -24.25
CA SER A 135 -14.12 13.44 -23.90
C SER A 135 -15.00 13.59 -22.65
N GLU A 136 -15.97 12.70 -22.51
CA GLU A 136 -16.92 12.70 -21.40
C GLU A 136 -16.39 12.06 -20.12
N LEU A 137 -15.25 11.37 -20.18
CA LEU A 137 -14.65 10.66 -19.05
C LEU A 137 -13.94 11.62 -18.10
N GLU A 138 -14.02 11.29 -16.81
CA GLU A 138 -13.48 12.12 -15.73
C GLU A 138 -12.00 12.46 -15.92
N TYR A 139 -11.19 11.45 -16.25
CA TYR A 139 -9.75 11.65 -16.38
C TYR A 139 -9.38 12.66 -17.48
N PHE A 140 -10.15 12.71 -18.57
CA PHE A 140 -9.93 13.67 -19.65
C PHE A 140 -10.33 15.07 -19.21
N LYS A 141 -11.52 15.21 -18.61
CA LYS A 141 -11.99 16.48 -18.04
C LYS A 141 -11.02 17.03 -17.00
N MET A 142 -10.46 16.16 -16.16
CA MET A 142 -9.54 16.55 -15.08
C MET A 142 -8.20 17.04 -15.63
N VAL A 143 -7.55 16.30 -16.51
CA VAL A 143 -6.27 16.74 -17.10
C VAL A 143 -6.44 18.01 -17.94
N ARG A 144 -7.55 18.12 -18.68
CA ARG A 144 -7.86 19.31 -19.49
C ARG A 144 -8.08 20.54 -18.62
N GLY A 145 -8.84 20.41 -17.53
CA GLY A 145 -9.15 21.52 -16.63
C GLY A 145 -7.96 21.95 -15.77
N THR A 146 -7.18 21.00 -15.27
CA THR A 146 -6.05 21.30 -14.37
C THR A 146 -4.77 21.63 -15.10
N ARG A 147 -4.60 21.18 -16.36
CA ARG A 147 -3.36 21.29 -17.15
C ARG A 147 -2.14 20.77 -16.39
N ARG A 148 -2.34 19.77 -15.53
CA ARG A 148 -1.30 19.12 -14.72
C ARG A 148 -1.35 17.61 -14.90
N PRO A 149 -0.24 16.88 -14.66
CA PRO A 149 -0.27 15.43 -14.62
C PRO A 149 -1.36 14.92 -13.67
N TYR A 150 -2.05 13.86 -14.07
CA TYR A 150 -3.17 13.29 -13.33
C TYR A 150 -3.13 11.76 -13.35
N VAL A 151 -3.52 11.15 -12.22
CA VAL A 151 -3.70 9.71 -12.09
C VAL A 151 -5.19 9.47 -11.86
N SER A 152 -5.81 8.65 -12.70
CA SER A 152 -7.24 8.40 -12.62
C SER A 152 -7.61 7.52 -11.43
N GLU A 153 -8.86 7.61 -10.99
CA GLU A 153 -9.47 6.53 -10.22
C GLU A 153 -9.51 5.23 -11.06
N PRO A 154 -9.55 4.05 -10.41
CA PRO A 154 -9.69 2.78 -11.13
C PRO A 154 -11.00 2.71 -11.93
N PHE A 155 -10.93 2.28 -13.18
CA PHE A 155 -12.10 2.10 -14.05
C PHE A 155 -11.93 0.91 -15.00
N ILE A 156 -13.02 0.50 -15.65
CA ILE A 156 -12.98 -0.54 -16.69
C ILE A 156 -12.69 0.10 -18.05
N GLY A 157 -11.59 -0.29 -18.68
CA GLY A 157 -11.23 0.19 -20.01
C GLY A 157 -12.26 -0.22 -21.05
N ARG A 158 -12.80 0.73 -21.83
CA ARG A 158 -13.83 0.44 -22.85
C ARG A 158 -13.32 -0.47 -23.97
N ALA A 159 -12.07 -0.29 -24.40
CA ALA A 159 -11.46 -1.10 -25.46
C ALA A 159 -10.96 -2.47 -24.95
N SER A 160 -10.36 -2.53 -23.75
CA SER A 160 -9.75 -3.77 -23.23
C SER A 160 -10.70 -4.62 -22.39
N GLY A 161 -11.76 -4.05 -21.82
CA GLY A 161 -12.65 -4.72 -20.86
C GLY A 161 -12.01 -5.03 -19.50
N ALA A 162 -10.82 -4.49 -19.21
CA ALA A 162 -10.07 -4.79 -17.99
C ALA A 162 -10.07 -3.61 -16.99
N PRO A 163 -10.01 -3.88 -15.67
CA PRO A 163 -9.79 -2.85 -14.66
C PRO A 163 -8.39 -2.24 -14.80
N MET A 164 -8.31 -0.92 -14.81
CA MET A 164 -7.05 -0.17 -15.03
C MET A 164 -7.06 1.20 -14.36
N VAL A 165 -5.86 1.79 -14.29
CA VAL A 165 -5.60 3.17 -13.87
C VAL A 165 -4.80 3.85 -14.99
N LEU A 166 -5.13 5.10 -15.31
CA LEU A 166 -4.38 5.91 -16.26
C LEU A 166 -3.47 6.90 -15.54
N MET A 167 -2.24 7.02 -16.02
CA MET A 167 -1.34 8.13 -15.68
C MET A 167 -1.22 9.02 -16.92
N ILE A 168 -1.60 10.28 -16.78
CA ILE A 168 -1.79 11.18 -17.91
C ILE A 168 -0.92 12.41 -17.71
N VAL A 169 -0.21 12.83 -18.76
CA VAL A 169 0.54 14.08 -18.81
C VAL A 169 -0.07 14.95 -19.91
N PRO A 170 -0.45 16.20 -19.62
CA PRO A 170 -0.97 17.10 -20.65
C PRO A 170 0.12 17.47 -21.66
N ARG A 171 -0.24 17.42 -22.94
CA ARG A 171 0.56 18.02 -24.03
C ARG A 171 0.06 19.44 -24.21
N LEU A 172 0.92 20.42 -23.95
CA LEU A 172 0.59 21.83 -24.02
C LEU A 172 1.42 22.46 -25.14
N ASP A 173 0.78 23.24 -26.00
CA ASP A 173 1.50 24.08 -26.95
C ASP A 173 2.16 25.24 -26.21
N GLU A 174 3.34 25.65 -26.67
CA GLU A 174 3.96 26.91 -26.27
C GLU A 174 3.15 28.04 -26.92
N GLU A 175 2.39 28.80 -26.12
CA GLU A 175 1.86 30.12 -26.54
C GLU A 175 3.01 31.12 -26.73
#